data_AF-A0A3N1ULU6-F1
#
_entry.id   AF-A0A3N1ULU6-F1
#
_cell.length_a   1.000
_cell.length_b   1.000
_cell.length_c   1.000
_cell.angle_alpha   90.00
_cell.angle_beta   90.00
_cell.angle_gamma   90.00
#
_symmetry.space_group_name_H-M   'P 1'
#
loop_
_entity.id
_entity.type
_entity.pdbx_description
1 polymer ?
#
loop_
_entity_poly.entity_id
_entity_poly.type
_entity_poly.pdbx_seq_one_letter_code
_entity_poly.pdbx_strand_id
1 'polypeptide(L)'
;MGSSLYQSSQRRAENKKFLWILLIVLLVLTGAALYVLVNMGRLSLKGPAPSAQRSVESPQGAGSTGVELVRKPMPMAEAVPPASKPVEAAPSTYPDVSPKTSQQKRKEAFGLNTSVDHVVQAQEPFSAHGRQWTVEEIQRRLAGQALPSPQSSGAPTEPGAEKIALGGYVPKPMPAASAETPVQKTTYYGVRLVRPGENVWKIHYGVIREYFARRGIELPPRADQPRPDGQSTGVGRVLKFLESMVHVYDTRHNRLIENIDLLQPHNLIVFFNISEVFSALDQVNVQDLEALRYLGSTLQLRHPSQSRVLLNRKDLQAPPIPPLPHGEP
;
A
#
# COMPACT_ATOMS: atom_id res chain seq x y z
N MET A 1 35.36 53.90 4.30
CA MET A 1 34.18 53.18 4.82
C MET A 1 34.04 51.86 4.06
N GLY A 2 34.42 50.71 4.62
CA GLY A 2 34.36 49.45 3.86
C GLY A 2 35.01 48.21 4.49
N SER A 3 35.18 48.15 5.82
CA SER A 3 35.98 47.08 6.46
C SER A 3 35.33 46.46 7.71
N SER A 4 34.00 46.42 7.79
CA SER A 4 33.30 45.90 8.99
C SER A 4 32.43 44.64 8.77
N LEU A 5 32.21 44.17 7.55
CA LEU A 5 31.26 43.07 7.29
C LEU A 5 31.88 41.67 7.11
N TYR A 6 33.22 41.56 7.05
CA TYR A 6 33.88 40.26 6.84
C TYR A 6 34.24 39.48 8.13
N GLN A 7 34.18 40.12 9.31
CA GLN A 7 34.56 39.47 10.57
C GLN A 7 33.45 38.60 11.21
N SER A 8 32.19 38.74 10.81
CA SER A 8 31.07 38.02 11.44
C SER A 8 30.90 36.58 10.94
N SER A 9 31.40 36.25 9.75
CA SER A 9 31.28 34.90 9.16
C SER A 9 32.27 33.90 9.76
N GLN A 10 33.50 34.34 10.09
CA GLN A 10 34.51 33.44 10.66
C GLN A 10 34.19 32.99 12.10
N ARG A 11 33.57 33.84 12.93
CA ARG A 11 33.16 33.47 14.30
C ARG A 11 32.09 32.37 14.34
N ARG A 12 31.27 32.24 13.29
CA ARG A 12 30.18 31.23 13.24
C ARG A 12 30.69 29.83 12.88
N ALA A 13 31.85 29.72 12.24
CA ALA A 13 32.47 28.46 11.86
C ALA A 13 33.26 27.82 13.03
N GLU A 14 33.90 28.62 13.88
CA GLU A 14 34.63 28.11 15.06
C GLU A 14 33.70 27.51 16.12
N ASN A 15 32.52 28.10 16.34
CA ASN A 15 31.55 27.59 17.31
C ASN A 15 31.04 26.17 17.00
N LYS A 16 31.03 25.77 15.72
CA LYS A 16 30.61 24.40 15.33
C LYS A 16 31.64 23.34 15.70
N LYS A 17 32.94 23.67 15.60
CA LYS A 17 34.02 22.76 16.00
C LYS A 17 34.05 22.59 17.52
N PHE A 18 33.85 23.68 18.26
CA PHE A 18 33.73 23.64 19.72
C PHE A 18 32.54 22.78 20.18
N LEU A 19 31.39 22.89 19.51
CA LEU A 19 30.19 22.10 19.84
C LEU A 19 30.35 20.60 19.56
N TRP A 20 31.08 20.24 18.50
CA TRP A 20 31.44 18.84 18.22
C TRP A 20 32.41 18.26 19.25
N ILE A 21 33.42 19.03 19.67
CA ILE A 21 34.35 18.61 20.72
C ILE A 21 33.62 18.40 22.04
N LEU A 22 32.70 19.31 22.41
CA LEU A 22 31.88 19.18 23.62
C LEU A 22 31.02 17.90 23.58
N LEU A 23 30.44 17.56 22.43
CA LEU A 23 29.60 16.37 22.26
C LEU A 23 30.43 15.08 22.41
N ILE A 24 31.65 15.05 21.86
CA ILE A 24 32.55 13.90 22.01
C ILE A 24 32.96 13.73 23.47
N VAL A 25 33.31 14.82 24.17
CA VAL A 25 33.67 14.77 25.60
C VAL A 25 32.49 14.26 26.46
N LEU A 26 31.26 14.70 26.17
CA LEU A 26 30.07 14.22 26.88
C LEU A 26 29.85 12.70 26.66
N LEU A 27 30.07 12.21 25.45
CA LEU A 27 29.91 10.80 25.11
C LEU A 27 30.96 9.92 25.81
N VAL A 28 32.20 10.40 25.91
CA VAL A 28 33.27 9.72 26.65
C VAL A 28 32.98 9.71 28.14
N LEU A 29 32.52 10.83 28.73
CA LEU A 29 32.18 10.91 30.14
C LEU A 29 31.00 10.00 30.51
N THR A 30 29.98 9.93 29.67
CA THR A 30 28.83 9.04 29.88
C THR A 30 29.22 7.56 29.76
N GLY A 31 30.07 7.21 28.78
CA GLY A 31 30.62 5.86 28.66
C GLY A 31 31.49 5.45 29.87
N ALA A 32 32.35 6.34 30.35
CA ALA A 32 33.18 6.10 31.53
C ALA A 32 32.33 5.95 32.81
N ALA A 33 31.30 6.78 32.99
CA ALA A 33 30.36 6.65 34.11
C ALA A 33 29.61 5.31 34.08
N LEU A 34 29.15 4.87 32.89
CA LEU A 34 28.48 3.58 32.72
C LEU A 34 29.43 2.41 33.03
N TYR A 35 30.68 2.49 32.57
CA TYR A 35 31.71 1.48 32.85
C TYR A 35 32.00 1.36 34.35
N VAL A 36 32.14 2.49 35.06
CA VAL A 36 32.31 2.49 36.52
C VAL A 36 31.07 1.90 37.23
N LEU A 37 29.85 2.23 36.78
CA LEU A 37 28.60 1.70 37.35
C LEU A 37 28.46 0.18 37.18
N VAL A 38 28.87 -0.36 36.03
CA VAL A 38 28.89 -1.80 35.76
C VAL A 38 29.98 -2.49 36.58
N ASN A 39 31.18 -1.90 36.66
CA ASN A 39 32.30 -2.49 37.39
C ASN A 39 32.14 -2.40 38.92
N MET A 40 31.38 -1.42 39.44
CA MET A 40 31.02 -1.31 40.86
C MET A 40 29.81 -2.19 41.25
N GLY A 41 29.34 -3.09 40.38
CA GLY A 41 28.31 -4.07 40.70
C GLY A 41 26.90 -3.50 40.94
N ARG A 42 26.63 -2.25 40.53
CA ARG A 42 25.34 -1.57 40.76
C ARG A 42 24.30 -1.80 39.64
N LEU A 43 24.67 -2.49 38.57
CA LEU A 43 23.76 -2.86 37.48
C LEU A 43 23.92 -4.35 37.14
N SER A 44 23.16 -5.22 37.84
CA SER A 44 22.96 -6.60 37.37
C SER A 44 21.94 -6.60 36.23
N LEU A 45 22.41 -6.63 34.99
CA LEU A 45 21.60 -7.01 33.83
C LEU A 45 21.31 -8.52 33.93
N LYS A 46 20.16 -8.85 34.53
CA LYS A 46 19.70 -10.22 34.72
C LYS A 46 19.14 -10.75 33.39
N GLY A 47 19.96 -11.45 32.62
CA GLY A 47 19.49 -12.31 31.53
C GLY A 47 18.79 -13.57 32.07
N PRO A 48 17.87 -14.19 31.30
CA PRO A 48 17.16 -15.38 31.76
C PRO A 48 18.06 -16.62 31.65
N ALA A 49 18.12 -17.41 32.72
CA ALA A 49 18.78 -18.71 32.76
C ALA A 49 17.83 -19.85 32.29
N PRO A 50 18.36 -20.98 31.78
CA PRO A 50 17.56 -22.10 31.30
C PRO A 50 17.06 -22.95 32.47
N SER A 51 15.82 -23.42 32.39
CA SER A 51 15.18 -24.26 33.41
C SER A 51 15.49 -25.73 33.16
N ALA A 52 16.24 -26.34 34.08
CA ALA A 52 16.35 -27.78 34.24
C ALA A 52 15.14 -28.35 35.00
N GLN A 53 14.77 -29.58 34.65
CA GLN A 53 13.70 -30.37 35.23
C GLN A 53 13.83 -30.57 36.75
N ARG A 54 12.72 -30.42 37.47
CA ARG A 54 12.41 -31.30 38.61
C ARG A 54 10.90 -31.30 38.91
N SER A 55 10.32 -32.48 38.86
CA SER A 55 8.97 -32.80 39.33
C SER A 55 8.89 -32.71 40.86
N VAL A 56 7.70 -32.34 41.37
CA VAL A 56 6.86 -33.07 42.35
C VAL A 56 5.99 -32.10 43.18
N GLU A 57 4.72 -32.47 43.29
CA GLU A 57 3.67 -32.13 44.28
C GLU A 57 2.97 -30.75 44.33
N SER A 58 1.64 -30.84 44.24
CA SER A 58 0.64 -29.91 44.79
C SER A 58 0.56 -30.05 46.31
N PRO A 59 0.13 -29.03 47.06
CA PRO A 59 -1.30 -28.91 47.38
C PRO A 59 -1.86 -27.47 47.42
N GLN A 60 -3.18 -27.42 47.61
CA GLN A 60 -4.15 -26.32 47.55
C GLN A 60 -3.88 -25.06 48.41
N GLY A 61 -4.48 -23.94 47.99
CA GLY A 61 -4.75 -22.72 48.79
C GLY A 61 -4.84 -21.46 47.90
N ALA A 62 -6.01 -21.11 47.37
CA ALA A 62 -6.92 -20.06 47.87
C ALA A 62 -6.42 -18.60 47.69
N GLY A 63 -7.13 -17.82 46.86
CA GLY A 63 -6.96 -16.36 46.68
C GLY A 63 -7.19 -15.91 45.23
N SER A 64 -8.42 -15.89 44.70
CA SER A 64 -9.32 -14.73 44.66
C SER A 64 -8.71 -13.46 44.03
N THR A 65 -8.95 -13.25 42.72
CA THR A 65 -9.66 -12.08 42.14
C THR A 65 -9.70 -12.25 40.62
N GLY A 66 -10.72 -12.96 40.11
CA GLY A 66 -11.07 -12.98 38.70
C GLY A 66 -12.22 -12.00 38.47
N VAL A 67 -12.02 -11.02 37.58
CA VAL A 67 -13.06 -10.10 37.13
C VAL A 67 -14.05 -10.87 36.24
N GLU A 68 -15.29 -10.80 36.69
CA GLU A 68 -16.53 -11.37 36.19
C GLU A 68 -16.85 -10.91 34.75
N LEU A 69 -16.81 -11.83 33.79
CA LEU A 69 -17.46 -11.66 32.49
C LEU A 69 -18.82 -12.39 32.55
N VAL A 70 -19.88 -11.62 32.78
CA VAL A 70 -21.26 -12.09 32.83
C VAL A 70 -21.61 -12.87 31.55
N ARG A 71 -21.78 -14.20 31.68
CA ARG A 71 -22.38 -15.07 30.66
C ARG A 71 -23.81 -15.40 31.11
N LYS A 72 -24.81 -15.04 30.32
CA LYS A 72 -26.16 -15.65 30.40
C LYS A 72 -26.17 -17.00 29.66
N PRO A 73 -26.83 -18.05 30.19
CA PRO A 73 -26.83 -19.38 29.58
C PRO A 73 -27.95 -19.60 28.53
N MET A 74 -27.54 -20.12 27.36
CA MET A 74 -28.07 -21.19 26.47
C MET A 74 -29.59 -21.35 26.17
N PRO A 75 -29.99 -21.88 24.97
CA PRO A 75 -29.80 -23.31 24.63
C PRO A 75 -29.40 -23.63 23.17
N MET A 76 -29.14 -24.92 22.97
CA MET A 76 -28.49 -25.59 21.84
C MET A 76 -29.47 -26.05 20.76
N ALA A 77 -28.99 -26.03 19.51
CA ALA A 77 -29.32 -26.87 18.34
C ALA A 77 -30.74 -26.83 17.73
N GLU A 78 -30.85 -26.37 16.46
CA GLU A 78 -31.37 -27.20 15.36
C GLU A 78 -31.03 -26.64 13.95
N ALA A 79 -30.76 -27.57 13.03
CA ALA A 79 -30.76 -27.49 11.56
C ALA A 79 -29.69 -26.66 10.79
N VAL A 80 -28.75 -27.40 10.18
CA VAL A 80 -27.92 -26.97 9.04
C VAL A 80 -28.75 -27.05 7.74
N PRO A 81 -28.91 -25.99 6.94
CA PRO A 81 -29.34 -26.12 5.55
C PRO A 81 -28.13 -26.34 4.62
N PRO A 82 -28.28 -27.16 3.55
CA PRO A 82 -27.17 -27.54 2.68
C PRO A 82 -26.90 -26.54 1.53
N ALA A 83 -25.67 -26.61 1.02
CA ALA A 83 -25.18 -26.08 -0.25
C ALA A 83 -25.09 -24.55 -0.40
N SER A 84 -23.94 -24.00 0.02
CA SER A 84 -23.48 -22.67 -0.39
C SER A 84 -23.24 -22.63 -1.89
N LYS A 85 -24.14 -21.97 -2.62
CA LYS A 85 -23.89 -21.51 -3.99
C LYS A 85 -22.61 -20.64 -4.03
N PRO A 86 -21.90 -20.55 -5.18
CA PRO A 86 -20.85 -19.55 -5.36
C PRO A 86 -21.41 -18.19 -4.96
N VAL A 87 -20.73 -17.49 -4.05
CA VAL A 87 -21.07 -16.12 -3.69
C VAL A 87 -20.90 -15.29 -4.95
N GLU A 88 -22.03 -14.97 -5.58
CA GLU A 88 -22.14 -13.98 -6.63
C GLU A 88 -21.52 -12.69 -6.09
N ALA A 89 -20.48 -12.19 -6.76
CA ALA A 89 -19.77 -10.99 -6.33
C ALA A 89 -20.77 -9.84 -6.21
N ALA A 90 -20.94 -9.30 -5.00
CA ALA A 90 -21.82 -8.17 -4.77
C ALA A 90 -21.45 -7.03 -5.74
N PRO A 91 -22.43 -6.36 -6.38
CA PRO A 91 -22.15 -5.25 -7.28
C PRO A 91 -21.36 -4.19 -6.52
N SER A 92 -20.22 -3.79 -7.07
CA SER A 92 -19.29 -2.85 -6.44
C SER A 92 -20.04 -1.58 -6.04
N THR A 93 -20.31 -1.43 -4.75
CA THR A 93 -21.14 -0.37 -4.18
C THR A 93 -20.32 0.89 -3.94
N TYR A 94 -19.55 1.31 -4.95
CA TYR A 94 -18.79 2.55 -4.87
C TYR A 94 -19.60 3.70 -5.46
N PRO A 95 -19.61 4.86 -4.78
CA PRO A 95 -20.36 6.00 -5.26
C PRO A 95 -19.73 6.49 -6.57
N ASP A 96 -20.57 6.66 -7.60
CA ASP A 96 -20.19 7.46 -8.75
C ASP A 96 -20.20 8.93 -8.33
N VAL A 97 -19.01 9.51 -8.21
CA VAL A 97 -18.83 10.92 -7.89
C VAL A 97 -18.43 11.70 -9.13
N SER A 98 -19.22 12.74 -9.42
CA SER A 98 -18.97 13.66 -10.53
C SER A 98 -17.62 14.38 -10.36
N PRO A 99 -16.85 14.60 -11.44
CA PRO A 99 -15.62 15.40 -11.43
C PRO A 99 -15.82 16.84 -10.92
N LYS A 100 -17.03 17.39 -11.03
CA LYS A 100 -17.36 18.74 -10.51
C LYS A 100 -17.48 18.80 -8.99
N THR A 101 -17.49 17.64 -8.32
CA THR A 101 -17.61 17.53 -6.87
C THR A 101 -16.29 17.93 -6.21
N SER A 102 -16.36 18.73 -5.14
CA SER A 102 -15.18 19.09 -4.34
C SER A 102 -14.43 17.85 -3.86
N GLN A 103 -13.10 17.92 -3.80
CA GLN A 103 -12.26 16.82 -3.31
C GLN A 103 -12.63 16.33 -1.91
N GLN A 104 -13.06 17.22 -1.01
CA GLN A 104 -13.52 16.83 0.33
C GLN A 104 -14.72 15.87 0.29
N LYS A 105 -15.79 16.24 -0.42
CA LYS A 105 -16.97 15.36 -0.61
C LYS A 105 -16.63 14.04 -1.30
N ARG A 106 -15.66 14.04 -2.22
CA ARG A 106 -15.22 12.80 -2.89
C ARG A 106 -14.51 11.88 -1.91
N LYS A 107 -13.56 12.42 -1.14
CA LYS A 107 -12.90 11.68 -0.06
C LYS A 107 -13.91 11.10 0.93
N GLU A 108 -14.90 11.89 1.35
CA GLU A 108 -15.99 11.43 2.22
C GLU A 108 -16.78 10.28 1.60
N ALA A 109 -17.13 10.37 0.31
CA ALA A 109 -17.85 9.32 -0.41
C ALA A 109 -17.10 7.98 -0.42
N PHE A 110 -15.76 8.02 -0.51
CA PHE A 110 -14.92 6.81 -0.43
C PHE A 110 -14.53 6.43 1.00
N GLY A 111 -14.75 7.30 1.98
CA GLY A 111 -14.28 7.14 3.36
C GLY A 111 -12.79 7.43 3.56
N LEU A 112 -12.14 8.11 2.61
CA LEU A 112 -10.68 8.36 2.57
C LEU A 112 -10.36 9.80 3.00
N ASN A 113 -10.63 10.13 4.25
CA ASN A 113 -10.58 11.53 4.71
C ASN A 113 -9.15 12.06 4.81
N THR A 114 -8.21 11.22 5.25
CA THR A 114 -6.86 11.63 5.67
C THR A 114 -5.75 10.92 4.89
N SER A 115 -5.99 9.72 4.38
CA SER A 115 -4.97 8.90 3.71
C SER A 115 -4.61 9.40 2.30
N VAL A 116 -5.50 10.15 1.66
CA VAL A 116 -5.30 10.72 0.32
C VAL A 116 -5.55 12.22 0.31
N ASP A 117 -4.90 12.89 -0.63
CA ASP A 117 -5.12 14.30 -0.92
C ASP A 117 -6.15 14.49 -2.02
N HIS A 118 -6.19 13.58 -3.00
CA HIS A 118 -7.17 13.59 -4.08
C HIS A 118 -7.79 12.21 -4.31
N VAL A 119 -9.05 12.22 -4.72
CA VAL A 119 -9.71 11.11 -5.39
C VAL A 119 -10.04 11.59 -6.79
N VAL A 120 -9.57 10.89 -7.83
CA VAL A 120 -9.70 11.33 -9.24
C VAL A 120 -9.97 10.17 -10.18
N GLN A 121 -10.55 10.46 -11.35
CA GLN A 121 -10.54 9.51 -12.47
C GLN A 121 -9.21 9.61 -13.25
N ALA A 122 -8.93 8.65 -14.14
CA ALA A 122 -7.64 8.55 -14.84
C ALA A 122 -7.23 9.85 -15.59
N GLN A 123 -8.18 10.43 -16.31
CA GLN A 123 -8.01 11.63 -17.15
C GLN A 123 -8.23 12.94 -16.38
N GLU A 124 -8.65 12.86 -15.12
CA GLU A 124 -9.02 14.03 -14.35
C GLU A 124 -7.77 14.72 -13.78
N PRO A 125 -7.61 16.04 -13.98
CA PRO A 125 -6.44 16.75 -13.49
C PRO A 125 -6.48 16.92 -11.98
N PHE A 126 -5.33 16.76 -11.33
CA PHE A 126 -5.09 17.13 -9.94
C PHE A 126 -3.80 17.93 -9.80
N SER A 127 -3.74 18.76 -8.78
CA SER A 127 -2.61 19.64 -8.53
C SER A 127 -1.57 18.96 -7.64
N ALA A 128 -0.34 18.84 -8.14
CA ALA A 128 0.79 18.39 -7.34
C ALA A 128 2.05 19.20 -7.69
N HIS A 129 2.74 19.68 -6.65
CA HIS A 129 3.99 20.43 -6.78
C HIS A 129 3.90 21.65 -7.73
N GLY A 130 2.77 22.37 -7.69
CA GLY A 130 2.55 23.58 -8.51
C GLY A 130 2.19 23.31 -9.98
N ARG A 131 1.93 22.05 -10.35
CA ARG A 131 1.53 21.65 -11.72
C ARG A 131 0.27 20.77 -11.68
N GLN A 132 -0.51 20.77 -12.78
CA GLN A 132 -1.58 19.80 -13.00
C GLN A 132 -1.03 18.48 -13.58
N TRP A 133 -1.50 17.37 -13.04
CA TRP A 133 -1.17 16.01 -13.45
C TRP A 133 -2.45 15.22 -13.69
N THR A 134 -2.40 14.21 -14.55
CA THR A 134 -3.43 13.16 -14.62
C THR A 134 -2.79 11.81 -14.31
N VAL A 135 -3.57 10.87 -13.79
CA VAL A 135 -3.06 9.51 -13.54
C VAL A 135 -2.71 8.83 -14.87
N GLU A 136 -3.49 9.10 -15.92
CA GLU A 136 -3.22 8.60 -17.26
C GLU A 136 -1.89 9.14 -17.82
N GLU A 137 -1.59 10.43 -17.66
CA GLU A 137 -0.29 10.99 -18.08
C GLU A 137 0.86 10.29 -17.37
N ILE A 138 0.73 10.07 -16.05
CA ILE A 138 1.73 9.36 -15.27
C ILE A 138 1.88 7.94 -15.82
N GLN A 139 0.79 7.18 -15.95
CA GLN A 139 0.79 5.80 -16.47
C GLN A 139 1.35 5.69 -17.90
N ARG A 140 1.04 6.63 -18.79
CA ARG A 140 1.56 6.65 -20.17
C ARG A 140 3.07 6.83 -20.18
N ARG A 141 3.60 7.69 -19.31
CA ARG A 141 5.05 7.85 -19.12
C ARG A 141 5.68 6.56 -18.57
N LEU A 142 4.95 5.79 -17.75
CA LEU A 142 5.39 4.45 -17.32
C LEU A 142 5.50 3.50 -18.51
N ALA A 143 4.45 3.41 -19.34
CA ALA A 143 4.42 2.51 -20.49
C ALA A 143 5.51 2.82 -21.53
N GLY A 144 5.79 4.11 -21.77
CA GLY A 144 6.85 4.55 -22.69
C GLY A 144 8.28 4.27 -22.22
N GLN A 145 8.51 4.12 -20.90
CA GLN A 145 9.82 3.76 -20.34
C GLN A 145 10.07 2.24 -20.30
N ALA A 146 9.01 1.42 -20.41
CA ALA A 146 9.11 -0.04 -20.41
C ALA A 146 9.54 -0.65 -21.77
N LEU A 147 9.64 0.17 -22.83
CA LEU A 147 10.15 -0.24 -24.13
C LEU A 147 11.64 0.12 -24.23
N PRO A 148 12.56 -0.86 -24.39
CA PRO A 148 13.92 -0.54 -24.78
C PRO A 148 13.89 0.06 -26.18
N SER A 149 14.40 1.28 -26.33
CA SER A 149 14.56 1.93 -27.62
C SER A 149 15.46 1.05 -28.51
N PRO A 150 15.02 0.59 -29.69
CA PRO A 150 15.94 0.05 -30.68
C PRO A 150 16.87 1.19 -31.08
N GLN A 151 18.16 0.97 -30.91
CA GLN A 151 19.19 1.90 -31.32
C GLN A 151 19.01 2.27 -32.79
N SER A 152 18.99 3.57 -33.04
CA SER A 152 19.22 4.18 -34.34
C SER A 152 20.58 3.73 -34.87
N SER A 153 20.56 2.88 -35.89
CA SER A 153 21.68 2.64 -36.82
C SER A 153 21.12 2.79 -38.23
N GLY A 154 21.79 3.62 -39.04
CA GLY A 154 21.29 4.19 -40.28
C GLY A 154 20.95 3.22 -41.41
N ALA A 155 20.12 3.73 -42.32
CA ALA A 155 19.68 3.13 -43.59
C ALA A 155 20.85 2.96 -44.60
N PRO A 156 20.69 2.27 -45.76
CA PRO A 156 19.83 2.74 -46.88
C PRO A 156 19.02 1.67 -47.68
N THR A 157 17.91 2.13 -48.27
CA THR A 157 17.29 1.87 -49.62
C THR A 157 17.77 0.65 -50.46
N GLU A 158 17.02 -0.18 -51.21
CA GLU A 158 15.73 -0.21 -51.98
C GLU A 158 15.46 -1.71 -52.41
N PRO A 159 14.65 -2.11 -53.42
CA PRO A 159 13.21 -1.92 -53.71
C PRO A 159 12.46 -3.25 -54.04
N GLY A 160 11.12 -3.23 -53.98
CA GLY A 160 10.22 -4.05 -54.82
C GLY A 160 10.07 -5.56 -54.54
N ALA A 161 8.88 -5.99 -54.12
CA ALA A 161 8.25 -7.26 -54.55
C ALA A 161 6.78 -7.35 -54.10
N GLU A 162 5.91 -7.34 -55.11
CA GLU A 162 4.68 -8.13 -55.27
C GLU A 162 3.70 -8.38 -54.11
N LYS A 163 2.47 -7.95 -54.39
CA LYS A 163 1.22 -8.57 -53.93
C LYS A 163 1.24 -10.09 -54.17
N ILE A 164 0.99 -10.86 -53.12
CA ILE A 164 0.22 -12.10 -53.24
C ILE A 164 -0.91 -12.07 -52.22
N ALA A 165 -2.12 -11.97 -52.74
CA ALA A 165 -3.36 -12.20 -52.01
C ALA A 165 -3.55 -13.72 -51.82
N LEU A 166 -3.85 -14.15 -50.59
CA LEU A 166 -4.37 -15.48 -50.31
C LEU A 166 -5.23 -15.42 -49.05
N GLY A 167 -6.49 -15.83 -49.19
CA GLY A 167 -7.37 -16.10 -48.06
C GLY A 167 -8.61 -15.22 -48.02
N GLY A 168 -9.54 -15.46 -48.95
CA GLY A 168 -10.89 -14.93 -48.86
C GLY A 168 -11.61 -15.45 -47.63
N TYR A 169 -12.09 -14.54 -46.78
CA TYR A 169 -13.19 -14.79 -45.87
C TYR A 169 -14.20 -13.66 -46.03
N VAL A 170 -15.36 -14.01 -46.58
CA VAL A 170 -16.55 -13.17 -46.57
C VAL A 170 -17.19 -13.32 -45.19
N PRO A 171 -17.27 -12.28 -44.35
CA PRO A 171 -18.10 -12.34 -43.16
C PRO A 171 -19.57 -12.27 -43.57
N LYS A 172 -20.31 -13.35 -43.29
CA LYS A 172 -21.77 -13.41 -43.39
C LYS A 172 -22.37 -12.45 -42.34
N PRO A 173 -23.32 -11.55 -42.68
CA PRO A 173 -23.96 -10.71 -41.67
C PRO A 173 -24.82 -11.58 -40.75
N MET A 174 -24.42 -11.69 -39.48
CA MET A 174 -25.27 -12.24 -38.43
C MET A 174 -26.27 -11.17 -37.95
N PRO A 175 -27.48 -11.56 -37.52
CA PRO A 175 -28.52 -10.63 -37.10
C PRO A 175 -28.08 -9.84 -35.86
N ALA A 176 -28.49 -8.58 -35.81
CA ALA A 176 -28.25 -7.66 -34.69
C ALA A 176 -28.71 -8.28 -33.36
N ALA A 177 -27.77 -8.86 -32.62
CA ALA A 177 -27.91 -9.02 -31.18
C ALA A 177 -27.78 -7.62 -30.58
N SER A 178 -28.83 -7.18 -29.89
CA SER A 178 -28.94 -5.91 -29.20
C SER A 178 -27.63 -5.54 -28.51
N ALA A 179 -27.02 -4.43 -28.95
CA ALA A 179 -25.89 -3.82 -28.28
C ALA A 179 -26.38 -3.22 -26.96
N GLU A 180 -26.50 -4.04 -25.92
CA GLU A 180 -26.37 -3.54 -24.56
C GLU A 180 -24.95 -2.99 -24.45
N THR A 181 -24.85 -1.65 -24.50
CA THR A 181 -23.57 -0.97 -24.33
C THR A 181 -23.07 -1.32 -22.93
N PRO A 182 -21.93 -2.02 -22.76
CA PRO A 182 -21.45 -2.34 -21.44
C PRO A 182 -21.22 -1.02 -20.70
N VAL A 183 -21.95 -0.83 -19.60
CA VAL A 183 -21.77 0.32 -18.71
C VAL A 183 -20.30 0.30 -18.28
N GLN A 184 -19.50 1.22 -18.82
CA GLN A 184 -18.09 1.30 -18.48
C GLN A 184 -17.99 1.61 -16.99
N LYS A 185 -17.40 0.69 -16.23
CA LYS A 185 -17.19 0.88 -14.79
C LYS A 185 -16.22 2.04 -14.59
N THR A 186 -16.69 3.12 -13.97
CA THR A 186 -15.85 4.27 -13.63
C THR A 186 -14.76 3.85 -12.63
N THR A 187 -13.50 4.01 -13.03
CA THR A 187 -12.33 3.73 -12.17
C THR A 187 -11.87 4.99 -11.48
N TYR A 188 -11.71 4.91 -10.16
CA TYR A 188 -11.16 5.97 -9.32
C TYR A 188 -9.79 5.60 -8.76
N TYR A 189 -8.96 6.64 -8.60
CA TYR A 189 -7.63 6.59 -8.03
C TYR A 189 -7.56 7.46 -6.78
N GLY A 190 -6.92 6.93 -5.74
CA GLY A 190 -6.50 7.71 -4.58
C GLY A 190 -5.09 8.24 -4.81
N VAL A 191 -4.86 9.52 -4.56
CA VAL A 191 -3.57 10.18 -4.78
C VAL A 191 -3.11 10.85 -3.49
N ARG A 192 -1.86 10.57 -3.07
CA ARG A 192 -1.21 11.13 -1.89
C ARG A 192 0.11 11.80 -2.30
N LEU A 193 0.25 13.08 -1.97
CA LEU A 193 1.51 13.80 -2.06
C LEU A 193 2.33 13.49 -0.82
N VAL A 194 3.53 12.94 -1.02
CA VAL A 194 4.37 12.48 0.09
C VAL A 194 4.93 13.67 0.87
N ARG A 195 4.54 13.75 2.14
CA ARG A 195 5.03 14.76 3.09
C ARG A 195 6.31 14.29 3.79
N PRO A 196 7.14 15.20 4.32
CA PRO A 196 8.28 14.84 5.15
C PRO A 196 7.88 13.93 6.33
N GLY A 197 8.61 12.82 6.50
CA GLY A 197 8.35 11.84 7.57
C GLY A 197 7.28 10.78 7.25
N GLU A 198 6.60 10.89 6.10
CA GLU A 198 5.73 9.82 5.60
C GLU A 198 6.55 8.73 4.89
N ASN A 199 6.04 7.50 4.95
CA ASN A 199 6.54 6.37 4.17
C ASN A 199 5.36 5.68 3.48
N VAL A 200 5.61 4.92 2.42
CA VAL A 200 4.52 4.32 1.63
C VAL A 200 3.71 3.34 2.46
N TRP A 201 4.37 2.56 3.32
CA TRP A 201 3.70 1.60 4.20
C TRP A 201 2.66 2.28 5.10
N LYS A 202 2.98 3.45 5.67
CA LYS A 202 2.03 4.26 6.47
C LYS A 202 0.90 4.84 5.63
N ILE A 203 1.19 5.32 4.42
CA ILE A 203 0.17 5.85 3.49
C ILE A 203 -0.80 4.71 3.11
N HIS A 204 -0.24 3.59 2.68
CA HIS A 204 -0.97 2.40 2.26
C HIS A 204 -1.80 1.82 3.42
N TYR A 205 -1.22 1.72 4.61
CA TYR A 205 -1.95 1.29 5.80
C TYR A 205 -3.09 2.26 6.16
N GLY A 206 -2.86 3.56 6.01
CA GLY A 206 -3.88 4.59 6.22
C GLY A 206 -5.14 4.34 5.38
N VAL A 207 -4.98 4.00 4.10
CA VAL A 207 -6.08 3.68 3.17
C VAL A 207 -6.85 2.46 3.64
N ILE A 208 -6.15 1.38 3.99
CA ILE A 208 -6.76 0.12 4.46
C ILE A 208 -7.54 0.38 5.76
N ARG A 209 -6.94 1.12 6.70
CA ARG A 209 -7.56 1.48 7.97
C ARG A 209 -8.82 2.32 7.77
N GLU A 210 -8.78 3.34 6.92
CA GLU A 210 -9.93 4.18 6.61
C GLU A 210 -11.04 3.39 5.89
N TYR A 211 -10.68 2.49 4.98
CA TYR A 211 -11.63 1.58 4.34
C TYR A 211 -12.36 0.69 5.37
N PHE A 212 -11.64 0.06 6.30
CA PHE A 212 -12.27 -0.75 7.34
C PHE A 212 -13.08 0.09 8.32
N ALA A 213 -12.62 1.29 8.67
CA ALA A 213 -13.35 2.21 9.55
C ALA A 213 -14.71 2.59 8.95
N ARG A 214 -14.77 2.83 7.63
CA ARG A 214 -16.04 3.06 6.91
C ARG A 214 -17.00 1.88 7.02
N ARG A 215 -16.50 0.65 7.17
CA ARG A 215 -17.30 -0.56 7.39
C ARG A 215 -17.64 -0.81 8.87
N GLY A 216 -17.36 0.16 9.75
CA GLY A 216 -17.57 0.05 11.19
C GLY A 216 -16.50 -0.77 11.91
N ILE A 217 -15.32 -0.96 11.29
CA ILE A 217 -14.25 -1.78 11.84
C ILE A 217 -13.00 -0.94 12.05
N GLU A 218 -12.64 -0.72 13.31
CA GLU A 218 -11.43 0.03 13.66
C GLU A 218 -10.21 -0.90 13.73
N LEU A 219 -9.23 -0.68 12.84
CA LEU A 219 -7.95 -1.37 12.94
C LEU A 219 -7.00 -0.65 13.92
N PRO A 220 -6.30 -1.39 14.80
CA PRO A 220 -5.31 -0.81 15.71
C PRO A 220 -4.22 -0.02 14.97
N PRO A 221 -3.66 1.06 15.53
CA PRO A 221 -2.64 1.89 14.84
C PRO A 221 -1.36 1.15 14.38
N ARG A 222 -1.12 -0.06 14.88
CA ARG A 222 0.06 -0.90 14.57
C ARG A 222 -0.34 -2.27 14.02
N ALA A 223 -1.56 -2.42 13.49
CA ALA A 223 -2.04 -3.72 13.02
C ALA A 223 -1.24 -4.23 11.81
N ASP A 224 -0.55 -3.36 11.08
CA ASP A 224 0.36 -3.67 9.97
C ASP A 224 1.73 -4.19 10.42
N GLN A 225 2.11 -3.99 11.69
CA GLN A 225 3.43 -4.33 12.20
C GLN A 225 3.56 -5.83 12.47
N PRO A 226 4.77 -6.41 12.33
CA PRO A 226 5.01 -7.79 12.72
C PRO A 226 4.78 -7.97 14.23
N ARG A 227 4.38 -9.18 14.60
CA ARG A 227 4.21 -9.59 15.99
C ARG A 227 5.56 -9.75 16.70
N PRO A 228 5.57 -9.88 18.04
CA PRO A 228 6.79 -10.14 18.80
C PRO A 228 7.55 -11.41 18.38
N ASP A 229 6.87 -12.38 17.77
CA ASP A 229 7.44 -13.60 17.20
C ASP A 229 8.03 -13.41 15.79
N GLY A 230 8.00 -12.19 15.26
CA GLY A 230 8.46 -11.83 13.92
C GLY A 230 7.45 -12.15 12.81
N GLN A 231 6.30 -12.76 13.10
CA GLN A 231 5.32 -13.10 12.08
C GLN A 231 4.52 -11.89 11.61
N SER A 232 4.26 -11.80 10.31
CA SER A 232 3.36 -10.80 9.74
C SER A 232 1.92 -11.03 10.22
N THR A 233 1.25 -9.95 10.62
CA THR A 233 -0.18 -9.95 10.94
C THR A 233 -1.03 -10.22 9.70
N GLY A 234 -2.33 -10.48 9.90
CA GLY A 234 -3.29 -10.56 8.81
C GLY A 234 -3.33 -9.30 7.95
N VAL A 235 -3.35 -8.13 8.60
CA VAL A 235 -3.29 -6.83 7.92
C VAL A 235 -1.99 -6.65 7.15
N GLY A 236 -0.84 -7.02 7.74
CA GLY A 236 0.45 -6.97 7.06
C GLY A 236 0.49 -7.83 5.79
N ARG A 237 -0.16 -9.00 5.82
CA ARG A 237 -0.29 -9.88 4.64
C ARG A 237 -1.20 -9.30 3.56
N VAL A 238 -2.32 -8.67 3.94
CA VAL A 238 -3.19 -7.93 3.00
C VAL A 238 -2.40 -6.79 2.36
N LEU A 239 -1.68 -6.02 3.16
CA LEU A 239 -0.91 -4.87 2.70
C LEU A 239 0.21 -5.31 1.74
N LYS A 240 0.92 -6.41 2.05
CA LYS A 240 1.92 -7.00 1.15
C LYS A 240 1.29 -7.49 -0.17
N PHE A 241 0.09 -8.05 -0.12
CA PHE A 241 -0.62 -8.45 -1.34
C PHE A 241 -0.93 -7.25 -2.25
N LEU A 242 -1.45 -6.17 -1.66
CA LEU A 242 -1.86 -4.94 -2.33
C LEU A 242 -0.69 -4.04 -2.78
N GLU A 243 0.54 -4.34 -2.37
CA GLU A 243 1.74 -3.54 -2.72
C GLU A 243 1.87 -3.28 -4.22
N SER A 244 1.52 -4.25 -5.06
CA SER A 244 1.58 -4.10 -6.53
C SER A 244 0.57 -3.11 -7.12
N MET A 245 -0.41 -2.67 -6.33
CA MET A 245 -1.42 -1.68 -6.73
C MET A 245 -1.02 -0.26 -6.33
N VAL A 246 0.10 -0.11 -5.64
CA VAL A 246 0.63 1.18 -5.22
C VAL A 246 1.76 1.57 -6.15
N HIS A 247 1.62 2.74 -6.77
CA HIS A 247 2.61 3.31 -7.64
C HIS A 247 3.19 4.56 -7.01
N VAL A 248 4.51 4.68 -7.04
CA VAL A 248 5.25 5.84 -6.55
C VAL A 248 5.90 6.51 -7.74
N TYR A 249 5.54 7.75 -7.99
CA TYR A 249 6.05 8.51 -9.13
C TYR A 249 6.86 9.71 -8.66
N ASP A 250 8.08 9.82 -9.15
CA ASP A 250 8.96 10.96 -8.92
C ASP A 250 8.75 12.02 -9.99
N THR A 251 8.13 13.13 -9.58
CA THR A 251 7.83 14.26 -10.46
C THR A 251 9.07 15.03 -10.90
N ARG A 252 10.18 14.95 -10.14
CA ARG A 252 11.44 15.63 -10.47
C ARG A 252 12.23 14.84 -11.51
N HIS A 253 12.34 13.53 -11.33
CA HIS A 253 13.09 12.66 -12.24
C HIS A 253 12.21 12.02 -13.33
N ASN A 254 10.91 12.28 -13.31
CA ASN A 254 9.94 11.78 -14.26
C ASN A 254 9.97 10.24 -14.40
N ARG A 255 10.02 9.51 -13.28
CA ARG A 255 10.15 8.04 -13.27
C ARG A 255 9.36 7.38 -12.14
N LEU A 256 9.04 6.09 -12.31
CA LEU A 256 8.55 5.28 -11.20
C LEU A 256 9.69 5.01 -10.22
N ILE A 257 9.37 5.04 -8.94
CA ILE A 257 10.23 4.49 -7.90
C ILE A 257 9.80 3.05 -7.69
N GLU A 258 10.59 2.11 -8.21
CA GLU A 258 10.34 0.67 -8.06
C GLU A 258 10.57 0.22 -6.61
N ASN A 259 11.58 0.80 -5.96
CA ASN A 259 11.86 0.53 -4.56
C ASN A 259 11.02 1.45 -3.67
N ILE A 260 9.85 0.96 -3.29
CA ILE A 260 8.85 1.61 -2.44
C ILE A 260 9.41 2.01 -1.05
N ASP A 261 10.50 1.39 -0.59
CA ASP A 261 11.13 1.70 0.70
C ASP A 261 11.94 2.99 0.69
N LEU A 262 12.33 3.50 -0.49
CA LEU A 262 13.13 4.72 -0.64
C LEU A 262 12.26 5.90 -1.05
N LEU A 263 11.56 6.49 -0.08
CA LEU A 263 10.88 7.78 -0.30
C LEU A 263 11.78 8.96 0.05
N GLN A 264 12.11 9.76 -0.96
CA GLN A 264 12.58 11.13 -0.75
C GLN A 264 11.36 12.07 -0.76
N PRO A 265 11.07 12.79 0.33
CA PRO A 265 9.89 13.64 0.39
C PRO A 265 9.94 14.80 -0.62
N HIS A 266 8.80 15.45 -0.83
CA HIS A 266 8.57 16.68 -1.62
C HIS A 266 8.33 16.55 -3.12
N ASN A 267 8.73 15.47 -3.80
CA ASN A 267 8.50 15.31 -5.25
C ASN A 267 7.79 14.00 -5.62
N LEU A 268 7.33 13.25 -4.62
CA LEU A 268 6.74 11.93 -4.83
C LEU A 268 5.23 11.99 -4.76
N ILE A 269 4.60 11.40 -5.76
CA ILE A 269 3.17 11.13 -5.82
C ILE A 269 2.99 9.64 -5.61
N VAL A 270 2.24 9.26 -4.57
CA VAL A 270 1.78 7.89 -4.39
C VAL A 270 0.34 7.82 -4.90
N PHE A 271 0.05 6.90 -5.80
CA PHE A 271 -1.31 6.67 -6.27
C PHE A 271 -1.64 5.19 -6.37
N PHE A 272 -2.92 4.86 -6.20
CA PHE A 272 -3.42 3.50 -6.25
C PHE A 272 -4.84 3.50 -6.82
N ASN A 273 -5.18 2.45 -7.55
CA ASN A 273 -6.53 2.23 -8.04
C ASN A 273 -7.43 1.86 -6.86
N ILE A 274 -8.13 2.83 -6.27
CA ILE A 274 -8.99 2.58 -5.11
C ILE A 274 -10.17 1.68 -5.44
N SER A 275 -10.60 1.65 -6.70
CA SER A 275 -11.70 0.78 -7.13
C SER A 275 -11.28 -0.70 -7.09
N GLU A 276 -10.05 -1.00 -7.51
CA GLU A 276 -9.46 -2.34 -7.41
C GLU A 276 -9.09 -2.70 -5.97
N VAL A 277 -8.43 -1.78 -5.24
CA VAL A 277 -8.05 -1.99 -3.83
C VAL A 277 -9.28 -2.30 -3.00
N PHE A 278 -10.36 -1.52 -3.14
CA PHE A 278 -11.57 -1.77 -2.37
C PHE A 278 -12.27 -3.05 -2.82
N SER A 279 -12.28 -3.35 -4.12
CA SER A 279 -12.88 -4.59 -4.62
C SER A 279 -12.14 -5.82 -4.12
N ALA A 280 -10.83 -5.70 -3.88
CA ALA A 280 -10.02 -6.73 -3.24
C ALA A 280 -10.36 -6.82 -1.75
N LEU A 281 -10.45 -5.69 -1.04
CA LEU A 281 -10.75 -5.65 0.39
C LEU A 281 -12.20 -6.09 0.72
N ASP A 282 -13.16 -5.92 -0.20
CA ASP A 282 -14.53 -6.41 -0.03
C ASP A 282 -14.60 -7.93 0.15
N GLN A 283 -13.62 -8.66 -0.41
CA GLN A 283 -13.50 -10.12 -0.32
C GLN A 283 -12.81 -10.59 0.96
N VAL A 284 -12.20 -9.66 1.72
CA VAL A 284 -11.50 -9.97 2.96
C VAL A 284 -12.43 -9.72 4.14
N ASN A 285 -12.74 -10.79 4.88
CA ASN A 285 -13.43 -10.66 6.15
C ASN A 285 -12.42 -10.41 7.28
N VAL A 286 -12.77 -9.55 8.24
CA VAL A 286 -11.91 -9.19 9.36
C VAL A 286 -11.69 -10.35 10.32
N GLN A 287 -12.72 -11.19 10.51
CA GLN A 287 -12.58 -12.40 11.33
C GLN A 287 -11.59 -13.41 10.71
N ASP A 288 -11.35 -13.31 9.41
CA ASP A 288 -10.51 -14.23 8.64
C ASP A 288 -9.04 -13.75 8.52
N LEU A 289 -8.72 -12.53 8.95
CA LEU A 289 -7.39 -11.91 8.79
C LEU A 289 -6.26 -12.79 9.32
N GLU A 290 -6.50 -13.46 10.44
CA GLU A 290 -5.54 -14.35 11.10
C GLU A 290 -5.23 -15.62 10.29
N ALA A 291 -6.24 -16.11 9.57
CA ALA A 291 -6.16 -17.28 8.71
C ALA A 291 -5.63 -16.96 7.30
N LEU A 292 -5.48 -15.67 6.95
CA LEU A 292 -4.92 -15.27 5.66
C LEU A 292 -3.48 -15.76 5.47
N ARG A 293 -3.14 -16.15 4.25
CA ARG A 293 -1.78 -16.46 3.81
C ARG A 293 -1.53 -15.78 2.49
N TYR A 294 -0.42 -15.07 2.40
CA TYR A 294 0.09 -14.51 1.15
C TYR A 294 1.07 -15.52 0.55
N LEU A 295 0.71 -16.08 -0.61
CA LEU A 295 1.46 -17.13 -1.29
C LEU A 295 1.65 -16.73 -2.75
N GLY A 296 2.88 -16.32 -3.09
CA GLY A 296 3.23 -15.85 -4.42
C GLY A 296 2.40 -14.63 -4.83
N SER A 297 1.49 -14.82 -5.78
CA SER A 297 0.58 -13.78 -6.28
C SER A 297 -0.85 -13.89 -5.73
N THR A 298 -1.08 -14.71 -4.70
CA THR A 298 -2.43 -14.99 -4.18
C THR A 298 -2.56 -14.68 -2.70
N LEU A 299 -3.74 -14.21 -2.32
CA LEU A 299 -4.18 -14.12 -0.93
C LEU A 299 -5.17 -15.27 -0.70
N GLN A 300 -4.87 -16.15 0.25
CA GLN A 300 -5.63 -17.36 0.52
C GLN A 300 -6.11 -17.40 1.96
N LEU A 301 -7.30 -17.92 2.17
CA LEU A 301 -7.79 -18.28 3.49
C LEU A 301 -7.38 -19.72 3.80
N ARG A 302 -6.66 -19.94 4.89
CA ARG A 302 -6.29 -21.29 5.36
C ARG A 302 -6.89 -21.58 6.72
N HIS A 303 -7.92 -22.41 6.73
CA HIS A 303 -8.42 -23.08 7.93
C HIS A 303 -7.94 -24.55 7.96
N PRO A 304 -7.89 -25.18 9.15
CA PRO A 304 -7.53 -26.59 9.27
C PRO A 304 -8.39 -27.53 8.39
N SER A 305 -9.64 -27.16 8.13
CA SER A 305 -10.60 -27.95 7.36
C SER A 305 -10.76 -27.52 5.91
N GLN A 306 -10.28 -26.33 5.53
CA GLN A 306 -10.51 -25.79 4.18
C GLN A 306 -9.48 -24.72 3.82
N SER A 307 -8.97 -24.77 2.59
CA SER A 307 -8.21 -23.69 1.97
C SER A 307 -8.95 -23.16 0.75
N ARG A 308 -9.07 -21.84 0.63
CA ARG A 308 -9.65 -21.19 -0.56
C ARG A 308 -8.81 -19.99 -0.98
N VAL A 309 -8.68 -19.77 -2.28
CA VAL A 309 -8.11 -18.54 -2.82
C VAL A 309 -9.16 -17.44 -2.71
N LEU A 310 -8.80 -16.32 -2.08
CA LEU A 310 -9.66 -15.14 -2.02
C LEU A 310 -9.34 -14.20 -3.18
N LEU A 311 -8.06 -13.93 -3.41
CA LEU A 311 -7.63 -12.96 -4.41
C LEU A 311 -6.43 -13.47 -5.18
N ASN A 312 -6.38 -13.15 -6.48
CA ASN A 312 -5.21 -13.33 -7.32
C ASN A 312 -4.81 -11.99 -7.94
N ARG A 313 -3.52 -11.64 -7.83
CA ARG A 313 -2.98 -10.39 -8.35
C ARG A 313 -3.22 -10.21 -9.86
N LYS A 314 -3.28 -11.30 -10.62
CA LYS A 314 -3.53 -11.23 -12.08
C LYS A 314 -4.92 -10.71 -12.42
N ASP A 315 -5.88 -10.94 -11.54
CA ASP A 315 -7.28 -10.54 -11.74
C ASP A 315 -7.51 -9.06 -11.38
N LEU A 316 -6.48 -8.40 -10.83
CA LEU A 316 -6.53 -7.04 -10.32
C LEU A 316 -5.69 -6.07 -11.15
N GLN A 317 -5.14 -6.49 -12.30
CA GLN A 317 -4.45 -5.60 -13.22
C GLN A 317 -5.43 -5.09 -14.27
N ALA A 318 -5.57 -3.76 -14.36
CA ALA A 318 -6.33 -3.15 -15.45
C ALA A 318 -5.77 -3.59 -16.83
N PRO A 319 -6.63 -3.83 -17.83
CA PRO A 319 -6.17 -4.13 -19.18
C PRO A 319 -5.31 -2.96 -19.71
N PRO A 320 -4.31 -3.25 -20.57
CA PRO A 320 -3.47 -2.22 -21.16
C PRO A 320 -4.32 -1.18 -21.89
N ILE A 321 -4.00 0.11 -21.71
CA ILE A 321 -4.66 1.20 -22.41
C ILE A 321 -4.47 1.00 -23.92
N PRO A 322 -5.55 0.87 -24.72
CA PRO A 322 -5.41 0.73 -26.16
C PRO A 322 -4.74 1.99 -26.75
N PRO A 323 -3.87 1.86 -27.76
CA PRO A 323 -3.31 3.02 -28.44
C PRO A 323 -4.44 3.87 -29.03
N LEU A 324 -4.33 5.20 -28.89
CA LEU A 324 -5.29 6.13 -29.50
C LEU A 324 -5.33 5.89 -31.02
N PRO A 325 -6.51 5.99 -31.66
CA PRO A 325 -6.57 6.03 -33.11
C PRO A 325 -5.73 7.21 -33.57
N HIS A 326 -4.76 6.95 -34.45
CA HIS A 326 -4.02 8.00 -35.12
C HIS A 326 -5.05 8.88 -35.84
N GLY A 327 -5.23 10.11 -35.35
CA GLY A 327 -5.92 11.12 -36.13
C GLY A 327 -5.12 11.31 -37.41
N GLU A 328 -5.73 10.96 -38.54
CA GLU A 328 -5.21 11.38 -39.83
C GLU A 328 -5.21 12.92 -39.88
N PRO A 329 -4.17 13.53 -40.47
CA PRO A 329 -4.00 14.98 -40.54
C PRO A 329 -5.08 15.70 -41.36
#